data_AF-A0AAW7XC07-F1
#
_entry.id   AF-A0AAW7XC07-F1
#
_cell.length_a   1.000
_cell.length_b   1.000
_cell.length_c   1.000
_cell.angle_alpha   90.00
_cell.angle_beta   90.00
_cell.angle_gamma   90.00
#
_symmetry.space_group_name_H-M   'P 1'
#
loop_
_entity.id
_entity.type
_entity.pdbx_description
1 polymer ?
#
loop_
_entity_poly.entity_id
_entity_poly.type
_entity_poly.pdbx_seq_one_letter_code
_entity_poly.pdbx_strand_id
1 'polypeptide(L)'
;TDWINNLKLRLSYGKIGNDRIDDFAYISRLDGEGVYSNNEESSVEDLLTGVAIGKLANPEIKWETSVTSNLGVDFSMLQNRINITADV
;
A
#
# COMPACT_ATOMS: atom_id res chain seq x y z
N THR A 1 19.70 45.34 -13.86
CA THR A 1 19.10 45.02 -12.55
C THR A 1 18.11 43.90 -12.75
N ASP A 2 18.61 42.67 -12.94
CA ASP A 2 17.77 41.47 -12.85
C ASP A 2 18.11 40.78 -11.54
N TRP A 3 17.15 40.76 -10.64
CA TRP A 3 17.27 40.16 -9.31
C TRP A 3 16.80 38.71 -9.32
N ILE A 4 15.94 38.33 -10.27
CA ILE A 4 15.47 36.96 -10.49
C ILE A 4 16.48 36.21 -11.36
N ASN A 5 16.83 35.00 -10.94
CA ASN A 5 17.66 34.10 -11.71
C ASN A 5 16.83 33.02 -12.40
N ASN A 6 15.82 32.46 -11.72
CA ASN A 6 14.94 31.44 -12.30
C ASN A 6 13.55 31.47 -11.67
N LEU A 7 12.54 31.17 -12.47
CA LEU A 7 11.18 30.91 -12.02
C LEU A 7 10.62 29.74 -12.83
N LYS A 8 10.28 28.65 -12.14
CA LYS A 8 9.69 27.45 -12.73
C LYS A 8 8.39 27.11 -12.02
N LEU A 9 7.36 26.84 -12.81
CA LEU A 9 6.09 26.32 -12.34
C LEU A 9 6.03 24.81 -12.63
N ARG A 10 5.59 24.02 -11.65
CA ARG A 10 5.42 22.56 -11.74
C ARG A 10 3.95 22.22 -11.50
N LEU A 11 3.40 21.37 -12.35
CA LEU A 11 2.08 20.76 -12.16
C LEU A 11 2.22 19.28 -12.46
N SER A 12 1.75 18.42 -11.56
CA SER A 12 1.73 16.98 -11.78
C SER A 12 0.43 16.35 -11.28
N TYR A 13 0.04 15.27 -11.94
CA TYR A 13 -1.12 14.45 -11.59
C TYR A 13 -0.77 13.00 -11.93
N GLY A 14 -0.95 12.10 -10.96
CA GLY A 14 -0.57 10.71 -11.10
C GLY A 14 -1.49 9.77 -10.31
N LYS A 15 -1.54 8.52 -10.76
CA LYS A 15 -2.21 7.41 -10.06
C LYS A 15 -1.14 6.39 -9.69
N ILE A 16 -1.11 5.99 -8.42
CA ILE A 16 -0.18 4.99 -7.89
C ILE A 16 -1.00 3.82 -7.38
N GLY A 17 -0.63 2.62 -7.80
CA GLY A 17 -1.24 1.39 -7.32
C GLY A 17 -0.51 0.84 -6.08
N ASN A 18 -1.25 0.21 -5.18
CA ASN A 18 -0.73 -0.60 -4.08
C ASN A 18 -1.37 -2.01 -4.11
N ASP A 19 -0.54 -3.04 -4.07
CA ASP A 19 -0.90 -4.47 -4.04
C ASP A 19 -0.42 -5.18 -2.77
N ARG A 20 -0.15 -4.44 -1.69
CA ARG A 20 0.37 -4.99 -0.44
C ARG A 20 -0.69 -5.77 0.35
N ILE A 21 -1.10 -6.90 -0.21
CA ILE A 21 -2.05 -7.88 0.31
C ILE A 21 -1.42 -9.27 0.28
N ASP A 22 -2.06 -10.25 0.91
CA ASP A 22 -1.60 -11.64 0.85
C ASP A 22 -1.72 -12.21 -0.58
N ASP A 23 -0.75 -13.05 -0.95
CA ASP A 23 -0.78 -13.77 -2.23
C ASP A 23 -2.03 -14.65 -2.33
N PHE A 24 -2.54 -14.82 -3.56
CA PHE A 24 -3.68 -15.69 -3.87
C PHE A 24 -4.99 -15.32 -3.17
N ALA A 25 -5.14 -14.11 -2.65
CA ALA A 25 -6.38 -13.63 -2.02
C ALA A 25 -7.62 -13.67 -2.96
N TYR A 26 -7.43 -13.89 -4.26
CA TYR A 26 -8.50 -14.03 -5.25
C TYR A 26 -9.06 -15.46 -5.40
N ILE A 27 -8.43 -16.47 -4.79
CA ILE A 27 -8.89 -17.87 -4.82
C ILE A 27 -9.12 -18.44 -3.43
N SER A 28 -10.06 -19.37 -3.31
CA SER A 28 -10.32 -20.07 -2.05
C SER A 28 -9.29 -21.17 -1.84
N ARG A 29 -8.74 -21.27 -0.63
CA ARG A 29 -7.67 -22.21 -0.29
C ARG A 29 -8.02 -23.02 0.97
N LEU A 30 -7.46 -24.23 1.02
CA LEU A 30 -7.42 -25.08 2.21
C LEU A 30 -6.08 -24.85 2.93
N ASP A 31 -5.89 -23.64 3.44
CA ASP A 31 -4.70 -23.23 4.21
C ASP A 31 -5.06 -22.79 5.64
N GLY A 32 -6.29 -23.05 6.07
CA GLY A 32 -6.72 -22.91 7.45
C GLY A 32 -6.40 -24.15 8.28
N GLU A 33 -6.45 -23.98 9.60
CA GLU A 33 -6.30 -25.07 10.56
C GLU A 33 -7.67 -25.48 11.11
N GLY A 34 -7.93 -26.78 11.13
CA GLY A 34 -9.09 -27.35 11.81
C GLY A 34 -8.61 -28.23 12.97
N VAL A 35 -9.20 -28.06 14.14
CA VAL A 35 -8.99 -28.95 15.29
C VAL A 35 -10.28 -29.71 15.60
N TYR A 36 -10.14 -30.99 15.90
CA TYR A 36 -11.24 -31.87 16.26
C TYR A 36 -10.91 -32.58 17.58
N SER A 37 -11.90 -32.65 18.48
CA SER A 37 -11.80 -33.40 19.72
C SER A 37 -12.56 -34.72 19.60
N ASN A 38 -11.90 -35.81 20.00
CA ASN A 38 -12.51 -37.13 20.14
C ASN A 38 -13.00 -37.41 21.58
N ASN A 39 -12.86 -36.45 22.49
CA ASN A 39 -13.18 -36.50 23.93
C ASN A 39 -12.27 -37.44 24.76
N GLU A 40 -11.09 -37.79 24.25
CA GLU A 40 -10.06 -38.57 24.96
C GLU A 40 -8.83 -37.73 25.32
N GLU A 41 -8.82 -36.45 24.95
CA GLU A 41 -7.72 -35.52 25.12
C GLU A 41 -7.52 -35.11 26.58
N SER A 42 -6.28 -35.18 27.07
CA SER A 42 -5.91 -34.73 28.42
C SER A 42 -5.30 -33.32 28.41
N SER A 43 -4.93 -32.83 27.22
CA SER A 43 -4.35 -31.52 26.98
C SER A 43 -4.71 -31.00 25.58
N VAL A 44 -4.45 -29.71 25.32
CA VAL A 44 -4.70 -29.08 24.00
C VAL A 44 -3.83 -29.71 22.90
N GLU A 45 -2.68 -30.28 23.27
CA GLU A 45 -1.73 -30.91 22.35
C GLU A 45 -2.21 -32.28 21.83
N ASP A 46 -3.20 -32.90 22.50
CA ASP A 46 -3.76 -34.20 22.11
C ASP A 46 -4.86 -34.08 21.03
N LEU A 47 -5.28 -32.85 20.69
CA LEU A 47 -6.31 -32.61 19.69
C LEU A 47 -5.87 -33.06 18.30
N LEU A 48 -6.82 -33.59 17.51
CA LEU A 48 -6.55 -33.98 16.13
C LEU A 48 -6.52 -32.74 15.24
N THR A 49 -5.34 -32.40 14.71
CA THR A 49 -5.17 -31.31 13.76
C THR A 49 -5.39 -31.79 12.32
N GLY A 50 -6.22 -31.06 11.58
CA GLY A 50 -6.46 -31.23 10.16
C GLY A 50 -6.43 -29.90 9.41
N VAL A 51 -6.72 -29.96 8.11
CA VAL A 51 -6.77 -28.77 7.25
C VAL A 51 -8.21 -28.31 7.09
N ALA A 52 -8.43 -27.01 7.20
CA ALA A 52 -9.74 -26.38 7.01
C ALA A 52 -9.69 -25.33 5.90
N ILE A 53 -10.87 -24.83 5.52
CA ILE A 53 -10.99 -23.66 4.64
C ILE A 53 -10.33 -22.47 5.36
N GLY A 54 -9.40 -21.82 4.67
CA GLY A 54 -8.73 -20.64 5.19
C GLY A 54 -9.52 -19.35 4.97
N LYS A 55 -8.81 -18.26 4.67
CA LYS A 55 -9.45 -16.96 4.43
C LYS A 55 -10.40 -17.02 3.23
N LEU A 56 -11.49 -16.27 3.31
CA LEU A 56 -12.42 -16.12 2.18
C LEU A 56 -11.72 -15.41 1.02
N ALA A 57 -11.95 -15.95 -0.17
CA ALA A 57 -11.43 -15.38 -1.41
C ALA A 57 -12.24 -14.15 -1.84
N ASN A 58 -11.59 -13.22 -2.50
CA ASN A 58 -12.21 -12.12 -3.20
C ASN A 58 -11.84 -12.16 -4.70
N PRO A 59 -12.65 -12.80 -5.56
CA PRO A 59 -12.40 -12.86 -7.00
C PRO A 59 -12.37 -11.50 -7.70
N GLU A 60 -12.94 -10.45 -7.09
CA GLU A 60 -13.00 -9.09 -7.60
C GLU A 60 -11.90 -8.18 -7.02
N ILE A 61 -10.93 -8.77 -6.32
CA ILE A 61 -9.84 -8.01 -5.73
C ILE A 61 -9.07 -7.22 -6.80
N LYS A 62 -8.72 -5.98 -6.45
CA LYS A 62 -8.09 -5.03 -7.35
C LYS A 62 -7.07 -4.20 -6.59
N TRP A 63 -6.15 -3.61 -7.35
CA TRP A 63 -5.16 -2.68 -6.82
C TRP A 63 -5.84 -1.50 -6.12
N GLU A 64 -5.38 -1.18 -4.92
CA GLU A 64 -5.73 0.08 -4.28
C GLU A 64 -5.07 1.21 -5.08
N THR A 65 -5.85 2.21 -5.49
CA THR A 65 -5.36 3.30 -6.33
C THR A 65 -5.36 4.60 -5.53
N SER A 66 -4.19 5.16 -5.28
CA SER A 66 -4.02 6.50 -4.73
C SER A 66 -3.82 7.50 -5.87
N VAL A 67 -4.58 8.60 -5.82
CA VAL A 67 -4.48 9.69 -6.79
C VAL A 67 -3.76 10.85 -6.12
N THR A 68 -2.67 11.30 -6.73
CA THR A 68 -1.87 12.42 -6.22
C THR A 68 -1.80 13.50 -7.28
N SER A 69 -2.06 14.73 -6.84
CA SER A 69 -1.80 15.94 -7.62
C SER A 69 -0.83 16.81 -6.86
N ASN A 70 0.02 17.55 -7.58
CA ASN A 70 0.92 18.51 -6.97
C ASN A 70 1.04 19.76 -7.85
N LEU A 71 1.01 20.92 -7.20
CA LEU A 71 1.33 22.21 -7.80
C LEU A 71 2.52 22.78 -7.05
N GLY A 72 3.58 23.11 -7.79
CA GLY A 72 4.84 23.57 -7.23
C GLY A 72 5.38 24.81 -7.91
N VAL A 73 6.15 25.59 -7.17
CA VAL A 73 6.90 26.74 -7.67
C VAL A 73 8.35 26.62 -7.19
N ASP A 74 9.28 26.74 -8.13
CA ASP A 74 10.70 26.86 -7.85
C ASP A 74 11.18 28.25 -8.27
N PHE A 75 11.79 28.98 -7.34
CA PHE A 75 12.23 30.36 -7.54
C PHE A 75 13.65 30.57 -7.03
N SER A 76 14.51 31.22 -7.82
CA SER A 76 15.86 31.61 -7.38
C SER A 76 16.17 33.08 -7.67
N MET A 77 16.89 33.73 -6.76
CA MET A 77 17.24 35.15 -6.86
C MET A 77 18.61 35.49 -6.25
N LEU A 78 19.07 36.71 -6.53
CA LEU A 78 20.32 37.29 -6.02
C LEU A 78 21.56 36.46 -6.36
N GLN A 79 21.71 36.09 -7.64
CA GLN A 79 22.75 35.17 -8.12
C GLN A 79 22.63 33.79 -7.46
N ASN A 80 21.41 33.27 -7.37
CA ASN A 80 21.06 31.99 -6.72
C ASN A 80 21.42 31.89 -5.24
N ARG A 81 21.61 33.02 -4.54
CA ARG A 81 21.86 33.05 -3.10
C ARG A 81 20.62 32.71 -2.28
N ILE A 82 19.43 32.92 -2.84
CA ILE A 82 18.16 32.54 -2.24
C ILE A 82 17.42 31.64 -3.21
N ASN A 83 17.04 30.45 -2.74
CA ASN A 83 16.28 29.46 -3.49
C ASN A 83 15.06 29.05 -2.66
N ILE A 84 13.88 29.10 -3.26
CA ILE A 84 12.61 28.76 -2.62
C ILE A 84 11.95 27.69 -3.48
N THR A 85 11.56 26.60 -2.82
CA THR A 85 10.71 25.55 -3.39
C THR A 85 9.48 25.43 -2.49
N ALA A 86 8.31 25.56 -3.09
CA ALA A 86 7.03 25.41 -2.41
C ALA A 86 6.14 24.48 -3.24
N ASP A 87 5.41 23.61 -2.56
CA ASP A 87 4.57 22.57 -3.14
C ASP A 87 3.25 22.49 -2.35
N VAL A 88 2.14 22.21 -3.04
CA VAL A 88 0.80 21.91 -2.48
C VAL A 88 0.17 20.72 -3.20
#